data_AF-A0A955HK36-F1
#
_entry.id   AF-A0A955HK36-F1
#
_cell.length_a   1.000
_cell.length_b   1.000
_cell.length_c   1.000
_cell.angle_alpha   90.00
_cell.angle_beta   90.00
_cell.angle_gamma   90.00
#
_symmetry.space_group_name_H-M   'P 1'
#
loop_
_entity.id
_entity.type
_entity.pdbx_description
1 polymer ?
#
loop_
_entity_poly.entity_id
_entity_poly.type
_entity_poly.pdbx_seq_one_letter_code
_entity_poly.pdbx_strand_id
1 'polypeptide(L)'
;MYIKNDCSDNTGLFLNNRPVRVFLGKITVSDPERKQMIDLCQKIWNDIFSRCRNPDFFGLVRFDLVPHLSGLPEGSFVGDLSFSGIYEVNCHSPEDLAAFCAISETFSALDSVNPVRILVERLRTWSDDKKIGFLSGSCLVKDSWRDSYVVALRSHGLDLCLLDPCNPKTFLWNGPVYRWGDYRETGCTQYPKDSDFRRWLLNLSEKGLVANPVFPSHYDPSNKFFLLGSSESEMGRFLGNNRQLLSREDFDWSLDHVHGQHRYCGLVLKPDNGASGDGVYFGNNYKTDEWSQLCFGLIDQHYSLWERKNLPRTVVDGTDYAFDFNPTFWVENGHLHYSHSLVRMCPWDKYLKHGILNVSKGAGFFAHPVY
;
A
#
# COMPACT_ATOMS: atom_id res chain seq x y z
N MET A 1 4.27 -18.95 10.66
CA MET A 1 2.99 -18.19 10.80
C MET A 1 1.85 -19.06 11.35
N TYR A 2 1.17 -18.56 12.39
CA TYR A 2 -0.05 -19.18 12.96
C TYR A 2 -1.26 -18.27 12.80
N ILE A 3 -2.43 -18.83 12.47
CA ILE A 3 -3.70 -18.10 12.48
C ILE A 3 -4.60 -18.74 13.55
N LYS A 4 -4.88 -18.00 14.63
CA LYS A 4 -5.86 -18.42 15.64
C LYS A 4 -7.25 -17.96 15.19
N ASN A 5 -8.11 -18.91 14.84
CA ASN A 5 -9.42 -18.66 14.26
C ASN A 5 -10.49 -18.50 15.35
N ASP A 6 -10.92 -17.26 15.57
CA ASP A 6 -12.29 -16.94 15.97
C ASP A 6 -12.81 -15.97 14.91
N CYS A 7 -13.18 -16.50 13.74
CA CYS A 7 -13.76 -15.68 12.69
C CYS A 7 -15.27 -15.64 12.89
N SER A 8 -15.77 -14.43 13.08
CA SER A 8 -17.17 -14.13 12.89
C SER A 8 -17.19 -13.08 11.80
N ASP A 9 -17.89 -13.39 10.71
CA ASP A 9 -18.08 -12.52 9.54
C ASP A 9 -18.95 -11.34 9.99
N ASN A 10 -18.36 -10.45 10.79
CA ASN A 10 -19.08 -9.42 11.54
C ASN A 10 -19.20 -8.17 10.69
N THR A 11 -20.40 -7.94 10.17
CA THR A 11 -20.74 -6.82 9.29
C THR A 11 -20.97 -5.50 10.06
N GLY A 12 -20.11 -5.18 11.03
CA GLY A 12 -20.23 -3.95 11.83
C GLY A 12 -19.60 -2.72 11.17
N LEU A 13 -18.61 -2.92 10.29
CA LEU A 13 -17.88 -1.85 9.62
C LEU A 13 -18.38 -1.70 8.18
N PHE A 14 -18.58 -0.46 7.73
CA PHE A 14 -19.08 -0.15 6.40
C PHE A 14 -18.19 0.84 5.66
N LEU A 15 -18.07 0.63 4.35
CA LEU A 15 -17.49 1.56 3.40
C LEU A 15 -18.57 1.91 2.37
N ASN A 16 -19.15 3.11 2.46
CA ASN A 16 -20.27 3.54 1.61
C ASN A 16 -21.44 2.54 1.56
N ASN A 17 -21.97 2.19 2.73
CA ASN A 17 -23.05 1.19 2.92
C ASN A 17 -22.69 -0.24 2.45
N ARG A 18 -21.43 -0.52 2.07
CA ARG A 18 -20.97 -1.88 1.80
C ARG A 18 -20.28 -2.43 3.04
N PRO A 19 -20.62 -3.64 3.49
CA PRO A 19 -19.93 -4.24 4.62
C PRO A 19 -18.47 -4.50 4.28
N VAL A 20 -17.58 -4.10 5.18
CA VAL A 20 -16.16 -4.44 5.16
C VAL A 20 -15.99 -5.69 6.02
N ARG A 21 -15.33 -6.71 5.47
CA ARG A 21 -15.05 -7.94 6.23
C ARG A 21 -13.93 -7.68 7.23
N VAL A 22 -14.13 -8.13 8.46
CA VAL A 22 -13.15 -8.01 9.55
C VAL A 22 -12.93 -9.39 10.15
N PHE A 23 -11.68 -9.84 10.14
CA PHE A 23 -11.27 -11.12 10.69
C PHE A 23 -10.71 -10.89 12.10
N LEU A 24 -11.44 -11.31 13.14
CA LEU A 24 -11.09 -11.06 14.55
C LEU A 24 -9.97 -11.99 15.08
N GLY A 25 -9.53 -12.94 14.28
CA GLY A 25 -8.40 -13.81 14.62
C GLY A 25 -7.07 -13.05 14.76
N LYS A 26 -6.08 -13.72 15.36
CA LYS A 26 -4.70 -13.21 15.47
C LYS A 26 -3.78 -13.97 14.52
N ILE A 27 -2.92 -13.22 13.82
CA ILE A 27 -1.80 -13.77 13.07
C ILE A 27 -0.53 -13.57 13.90
N THR A 28 0.16 -14.66 14.18
CA THR A 28 1.46 -14.62 14.86
C THR A 28 2.57 -14.94 13.87
N VAL A 29 3.56 -14.06 13.84
CA VAL A 29 4.81 -14.21 13.09
C VAL A 29 5.94 -14.30 14.12
N SER A 30 6.86 -15.23 13.91
CA SER A 30 8.03 -15.42 14.79
C SER A 30 9.04 -14.28 14.62
N ASP A 31 9.87 -14.05 15.64
CA ASP A 31 10.91 -13.01 15.57
C ASP A 31 11.87 -13.18 14.36
N PRO A 32 12.30 -14.39 13.98
CA PRO A 32 13.10 -14.58 12.77
C PRO A 32 12.37 -14.20 11.47
N GLU A 33 11.11 -14.63 11.30
CA GLU A 33 10.29 -14.28 10.12
C GLU A 33 10.09 -12.76 10.05
N ARG A 34 9.81 -12.11 11.19
CA ARG A 34 9.66 -10.65 11.27
C ARG A 34 10.97 -9.94 10.93
N LYS A 35 12.11 -10.40 11.43
CA LYS A 35 13.41 -9.82 11.10
C LYS A 35 13.69 -9.93 9.60
N GLN A 36 13.46 -11.11 9.00
CA GLN A 36 13.64 -11.32 7.57
C GLN A 36 12.78 -10.36 6.73
N MET A 37 11.52 -10.16 7.12
CA MET A 37 10.63 -9.20 6.49
C MET A 37 11.16 -7.76 6.57
N ILE A 38 11.60 -7.32 7.76
CA ILE A 38 12.13 -5.97 7.97
C ILE A 38 13.40 -5.76 7.13
N ASP A 39 14.33 -6.73 7.15
CA ASP A 39 15.57 -6.67 6.36
C ASP A 39 15.26 -6.60 4.86
N LEU A 40 14.30 -7.38 4.37
CA LEU A 40 13.84 -7.35 2.99
C LEU A 40 13.26 -5.98 2.60
N CYS A 41 12.36 -5.43 3.43
CA CYS A 41 11.77 -4.11 3.18
C CYS A 41 12.83 -3.02 3.17
N GLN A 42 13.80 -3.07 4.09
CA GLN A 42 14.91 -2.13 4.13
C GLN A 42 15.78 -2.24 2.87
N LYS A 43 16.02 -3.46 2.38
CA LYS A 43 16.76 -3.69 1.13
C LYS A 43 16.04 -3.09 -0.09
N ILE A 44 14.74 -3.32 -0.20
CA ILE A 44 13.89 -2.71 -1.26
C ILE A 44 13.92 -1.19 -1.14
N TRP A 45 13.75 -0.67 0.07
CA TRP A 45 13.76 0.77 0.32
C TRP A 45 15.09 1.40 -0.07
N ASN A 46 16.23 0.82 0.32
CA ASN A 46 17.55 1.32 -0.04
C ASN A 46 17.74 1.39 -1.57
N ASP A 47 17.25 0.38 -2.29
CA ASP A 47 17.33 0.33 -3.75
C ASP A 47 16.46 1.41 -4.41
N ILE A 48 15.23 1.65 -3.92
CA ILE A 48 14.38 2.77 -4.35
C ILE A 48 15.04 4.10 -4.01
N PHE A 49 15.46 4.27 -2.76
CA PHE A 49 16.00 5.50 -2.19
C PHE A 49 17.28 5.96 -2.92
N SER A 50 18.15 5.01 -3.28
CA SER A 50 19.37 5.30 -4.05
C SER A 50 19.08 5.83 -5.46
N ARG A 51 17.96 5.40 -6.07
CA ARG A 51 17.55 5.80 -7.42
C ARG A 51 16.72 7.08 -7.43
N CYS A 52 15.90 7.31 -6.40
CA CYS A 52 15.14 8.55 -6.26
C CYS A 52 16.00 9.74 -5.77
N ARG A 53 17.25 9.49 -5.32
CA ARG A 53 18.25 10.51 -4.92
C ARG A 53 17.73 11.51 -3.87
N ASN A 54 16.94 11.04 -2.92
CA ASN A 54 16.15 11.93 -2.07
C ASN A 54 16.46 11.75 -0.58
N PRO A 55 17.33 12.56 0.02
CA PRO A 55 17.76 12.37 1.41
C PRO A 55 16.65 12.64 2.45
N ASP A 56 15.59 13.37 2.09
CA ASP A 56 14.69 14.00 3.07
C ASP A 56 13.29 13.38 3.14
N PHE A 57 13.13 12.12 2.69
CA PHE A 57 11.86 11.42 2.88
C PHE A 57 11.60 11.18 4.37
N PHE A 58 10.45 11.65 4.85
CA PHE A 58 9.97 11.44 6.20
C PHE A 58 8.47 11.14 6.20
N GLY A 59 8.04 10.03 6.82
CA GLY A 59 6.62 9.67 6.88
C GLY A 59 6.35 8.18 6.83
N LEU A 60 5.07 7.80 6.72
CA LEU A 60 4.68 6.39 6.66
C LEU A 60 4.89 5.78 5.26
N VAL A 61 5.42 4.56 5.21
CA VAL A 61 5.54 3.76 3.99
C VAL A 61 5.02 2.36 4.24
N ARG A 62 4.22 1.84 3.31
CA ARG A 62 3.69 0.47 3.34
C ARG A 62 4.16 -0.32 2.13
N PHE A 63 4.53 -1.57 2.36
CA PHE A 63 4.92 -2.50 1.29
C PHE A 63 3.80 -3.49 1.04
N ASP A 64 3.38 -3.68 -0.21
CA ASP A 64 2.36 -4.66 -0.57
C ASP A 64 3.05 -5.98 -0.96
N LEU A 65 3.46 -6.77 0.03
CA LEU A 65 4.24 -7.99 -0.17
C LEU A 65 3.36 -9.18 -0.55
N VAL A 66 3.92 -10.08 -1.37
CA VAL A 66 3.33 -11.36 -1.76
C VAL A 66 3.90 -12.45 -0.85
N PRO A 67 3.14 -12.92 0.15
CA PRO A 67 3.61 -13.96 1.04
C PRO A 67 3.80 -15.28 0.28
N HIS A 68 4.74 -16.09 0.75
CA HIS A 68 4.91 -17.48 0.37
C HIS A 68 4.91 -18.31 1.65
N LEU A 69 4.03 -19.30 1.69
CA LEU A 69 3.87 -20.19 2.83
C LEU A 69 4.52 -21.53 2.50
N SER A 70 5.51 -21.94 3.28
CA SER A 70 6.12 -23.27 3.18
C SER A 70 5.70 -24.17 4.34
N GLY A 71 5.49 -25.46 4.04
CA GLY A 71 5.08 -26.47 5.03
C GLY A 71 3.69 -27.05 4.77
N LEU A 72 3.39 -28.19 5.39
CA LEU A 72 2.04 -28.75 5.39
C LEU A 72 1.22 -28.09 6.51
N PRO A 73 -0.03 -27.66 6.24
CA PRO A 73 -0.89 -27.10 7.28
C PRO A 73 -1.19 -28.17 8.33
N GLU A 74 -0.94 -27.86 9.61
CA GLU A 74 -1.32 -28.71 10.75
C GLU A 74 -2.01 -27.87 11.83
N GLY A 75 -3.29 -28.14 12.08
CA GLY A 75 -4.10 -27.36 13.03
C GLY A 75 -4.19 -25.88 12.63
N SER A 76 -3.73 -24.98 13.50
CA SER A 76 -3.71 -23.52 13.27
C SER A 76 -2.40 -23.01 12.64
N PHE A 77 -1.44 -23.90 12.37
CA PHE A 77 -0.20 -23.57 11.68
C PHE A 77 -0.43 -23.55 10.17
N VAL A 78 -0.02 -22.45 9.53
CA VAL A 78 -0.27 -22.22 8.09
C VAL A 78 1.04 -22.24 7.28
N GLY A 79 2.18 -22.48 7.94
CA GLY A 79 3.51 -22.56 7.32
C GLY A 79 4.46 -21.44 7.77
N ASP A 80 5.72 -21.56 7.39
CA ASP A 80 6.73 -20.51 7.58
C ASP A 80 6.50 -19.37 6.59
N LEU A 81 6.57 -18.13 7.07
CA LEU A 81 6.38 -16.92 6.29
C LEU A 81 7.68 -16.55 5.58
N SER A 82 7.65 -16.61 4.26
CA SER A 82 8.62 -15.99 3.38
C SER A 82 7.90 -15.10 2.35
N PHE A 83 8.63 -14.46 1.44
CA PHE A 83 8.03 -13.58 0.44
C PHE A 83 8.55 -13.92 -0.96
N SER A 84 7.62 -14.01 -1.91
CA SER A 84 7.92 -14.34 -3.31
C SER A 84 7.89 -13.11 -4.24
N GLY A 85 7.49 -11.96 -3.72
CA GLY A 85 7.57 -10.69 -4.42
C GLY A 85 6.87 -9.54 -3.71
N ILE A 86 6.72 -8.45 -4.44
CA ILE A 86 6.09 -7.21 -4.02
C ILE A 86 5.25 -6.65 -5.17
N TYR A 87 4.11 -6.05 -4.85
CA TYR A 87 3.27 -5.38 -5.84
C TYR A 87 3.48 -3.88 -5.91
N GLU A 88 3.73 -3.24 -4.76
CA GLU A 88 3.79 -1.79 -4.64
C GLU A 88 4.47 -1.37 -3.33
N VAL A 89 5.09 -0.19 -3.35
CA VAL A 89 5.48 0.56 -2.15
C VAL A 89 4.63 1.83 -2.10
N ASN A 90 3.83 1.99 -1.05
CA ASN A 90 2.89 3.09 -0.88
C ASN A 90 3.47 4.13 0.07
N CYS A 91 3.88 5.29 -0.48
CA CYS A 91 4.53 6.37 0.28
C CYS A 91 3.67 7.62 0.47
N HIS A 92 2.48 7.67 -0.13
CA HIS A 92 1.61 8.86 -0.04
C HIS A 92 0.72 8.80 1.17
N SER A 93 -0.12 7.77 1.25
CA SER A 93 -1.15 7.74 2.28
C SER A 93 -1.64 6.33 2.61
N PRO A 94 -0.82 5.49 3.26
CA PRO A 94 -1.27 4.16 3.68
C PRO A 94 -2.56 4.27 4.52
N GLU A 95 -3.61 3.58 4.08
CA GLU A 95 -4.97 3.66 4.64
C GLU A 95 -5.19 2.66 5.78
N ASP A 96 -4.29 1.70 5.89
CA ASP A 96 -4.26 0.56 6.80
C ASP A 96 -4.38 0.99 8.26
N LEU A 97 -3.64 2.03 8.67
CA LEU A 97 -3.72 2.52 10.04
C LEU A 97 -5.10 3.12 10.36
N ALA A 98 -5.73 3.82 9.41
CA ALA A 98 -7.08 4.35 9.57
C ALA A 98 -8.13 3.24 9.60
N ALA A 99 -7.96 2.20 8.79
CA ALA A 99 -8.78 0.99 8.84
C ALA A 99 -8.70 0.34 10.23
N PHE A 100 -7.49 0.18 10.79
CA PHE A 100 -7.30 -0.34 12.14
C PHE A 100 -8.01 0.51 13.20
N CYS A 101 -7.97 1.84 13.10
CA CYS A 101 -8.69 2.71 14.03
C CYS A 101 -10.20 2.48 13.98
N ALA A 102 -10.78 2.45 12.77
CA ALA A 102 -12.21 2.23 12.59
C ALA A 102 -12.65 0.84 13.08
N ILE A 103 -11.82 -0.17 12.85
CA ILE A 103 -12.01 -1.52 13.40
C ILE A 103 -11.96 -1.48 14.93
N SER A 104 -10.93 -0.86 15.52
CA SER A 104 -10.76 -0.79 16.97
C SER A 104 -11.90 -0.03 17.69
N GLU A 105 -12.46 1.00 17.05
CA GLU A 105 -13.62 1.72 17.56
C GLU A 105 -14.89 0.87 17.53
N THR A 106 -15.08 0.10 16.44
CA THR A 106 -16.26 -0.76 16.25
C THR A 106 -16.19 -2.01 17.12
N PHE A 107 -15.00 -2.57 17.30
CA PHE A 107 -14.74 -3.83 17.97
C PHE A 107 -13.88 -3.58 19.21
N SER A 108 -14.52 -3.21 20.32
CA SER A 108 -13.90 -2.75 21.57
C SER A 108 -13.02 -3.77 22.32
N ALA A 109 -12.97 -5.02 21.88
CA ALA A 109 -12.27 -6.12 22.55
C ALA A 109 -10.89 -6.47 21.95
N LEU A 110 -10.28 -5.57 21.17
CA LEU A 110 -8.98 -5.86 20.55
C LEU A 110 -7.82 -5.65 21.54
N ASP A 111 -7.38 -6.72 22.19
CA ASP A 111 -6.13 -6.78 22.96
C ASP A 111 -4.90 -6.74 22.03
N SER A 112 -4.57 -5.56 21.51
CA SER A 112 -3.34 -5.33 20.73
C SER A 112 -2.69 -3.99 21.05
N VAL A 113 -1.38 -3.93 20.84
CA VAL A 113 -0.63 -2.65 20.80
C VAL A 113 -1.31 -1.76 19.75
N ASN A 114 -1.49 -0.47 20.05
CA ASN A 114 -2.09 0.47 19.11
C ASN A 114 -0.97 1.08 18.24
N PRO A 115 -0.89 0.77 16.94
CA PRO A 115 0.16 1.29 16.06
C PRO A 115 0.10 2.81 15.88
N VAL A 116 -1.05 3.44 16.17
CA VAL A 116 -1.20 4.90 16.15
C VAL A 116 -0.30 5.56 17.19
N ARG A 117 -0.06 4.92 18.34
CA ARG A 117 0.84 5.47 19.36
C ARG A 117 2.25 5.67 18.81
N ILE A 118 2.77 4.69 18.07
CA ILE A 118 4.10 4.77 17.44
C ILE A 118 4.15 5.92 16.44
N LEU A 119 3.11 6.07 15.61
CA LEU A 119 3.01 7.19 14.67
C LEU A 119 2.98 8.54 15.42
N VAL A 120 2.18 8.67 16.48
CA VAL A 120 2.04 9.91 17.24
C VAL A 120 3.36 10.30 17.90
N GLU A 121 4.07 9.35 18.52
CA GLU A 121 5.40 9.59 19.08
C GLU A 121 6.34 10.15 18.01
N ARG A 122 6.38 9.55 16.82
CA ARG A 122 7.24 10.00 15.71
C ARG A 122 6.85 11.37 15.15
N LEU A 123 5.55 11.61 14.96
CA LEU A 123 5.05 12.90 14.51
C LEU A 123 5.39 14.01 15.49
N ARG A 124 5.24 13.75 16.80
CA ARG A 124 5.60 14.69 17.87
C ARG A 124 7.08 15.00 17.89
N THR A 125 7.94 13.99 17.78
CA THR A 125 9.39 14.20 17.71
C THR A 125 9.77 15.07 16.51
N TRP A 126 9.22 14.80 15.32
CA TRP A 126 9.53 15.58 14.13
C TRP A 126 8.94 16.99 14.13
N SER A 127 7.75 17.17 14.69
CA SER A 127 7.12 18.47 14.78
C SER A 127 7.68 19.33 15.92
N ASP A 128 8.67 18.84 16.68
CA ASP A 128 9.12 19.44 17.95
C ASP A 128 7.93 19.71 18.91
N ASP A 129 7.00 18.76 19.03
CA ASP A 129 5.76 18.90 19.81
C ASP A 129 4.85 20.07 19.39
N LYS A 130 5.11 20.73 18.25
CA LYS A 130 4.23 21.78 17.71
C LYS A 130 2.91 21.19 17.25
N LYS A 131 1.88 22.03 17.24
CA LYS A 131 0.59 21.73 16.62
C LYS A 131 0.78 21.34 15.15
N ILE A 132 0.17 20.23 14.74
CA ILE A 132 0.27 19.69 13.38
C ILE A 132 -1.02 19.97 12.61
N GLY A 133 -0.88 20.42 11.36
CA GLY A 133 -1.97 20.47 10.41
C GLY A 133 -2.27 19.08 9.85
N PHE A 134 -3.45 18.52 10.10
CA PHE A 134 -3.90 17.27 9.49
C PHE A 134 -4.59 17.54 8.17
N LEU A 135 -3.97 17.11 7.07
CA LEU A 135 -4.43 17.37 5.71
C LEU A 135 -4.89 16.06 5.04
N SER A 136 -6.19 15.80 5.09
CA SER A 136 -6.80 14.63 4.46
C SER A 136 -7.07 14.86 2.98
N GLY A 137 -6.73 13.87 2.14
CA GLY A 137 -7.29 13.80 0.79
C GLY A 137 -8.79 13.47 0.84
N SER A 138 -9.52 13.82 -0.21
CA SER A 138 -10.94 13.45 -0.39
C SER A 138 -11.03 12.23 -1.31
N CYS A 139 -11.49 11.13 -0.73
CA CYS A 139 -11.93 9.94 -1.45
C CYS A 139 -12.81 9.10 -0.53
N LEU A 140 -13.60 8.20 -1.13
CA LEU A 140 -14.60 7.41 -0.40
C LEU A 140 -14.04 6.69 0.84
N VAL A 141 -12.84 6.11 0.72
CA VAL A 141 -12.19 5.36 1.81
C VAL A 141 -11.74 6.29 2.92
N LYS A 142 -11.06 7.39 2.56
CA LYS A 142 -10.58 8.38 3.53
C LYS A 142 -11.72 9.05 4.26
N ASP A 143 -12.74 9.47 3.53
CA ASP A 143 -13.92 10.13 4.10
C ASP A 143 -14.65 9.20 5.09
N SER A 144 -14.63 7.88 4.87
CA SER A 144 -15.27 6.91 5.76
C SER A 144 -14.49 6.63 7.05
N TRP A 145 -13.16 6.79 7.05
CA TRP A 145 -12.30 6.43 8.21
C TRP A 145 -11.63 7.63 8.88
N ARG A 146 -11.77 8.82 8.32
CA ARG A 146 -11.10 10.05 8.78
C ARG A 146 -11.38 10.33 10.25
N ASP A 147 -12.63 10.25 10.68
CA ASP A 147 -13.01 10.66 12.03
C ASP A 147 -12.43 9.71 13.08
N SER A 148 -12.59 8.39 12.90
CA SER A 148 -11.95 7.37 13.75
C SER A 148 -10.44 7.56 13.83
N TYR A 149 -9.80 7.91 12.70
CA TYR A 149 -8.36 8.11 12.67
C TYR A 149 -7.93 9.38 13.41
N VAL A 150 -8.62 10.50 13.21
CA VAL A 150 -8.38 11.78 13.91
C VAL A 150 -8.60 11.62 15.42
N VAL A 151 -9.66 10.91 15.83
CA VAL A 151 -9.94 10.61 17.24
C VAL A 151 -8.79 9.82 17.84
N ALA A 152 -8.32 8.77 17.18
CA ALA A 152 -7.20 7.96 17.65
C ALA A 152 -5.89 8.76 17.76
N LEU A 153 -5.58 9.61 16.77
CA LEU A 153 -4.39 10.48 16.82
C LEU A 153 -4.43 11.43 18.03
N ARG A 154 -5.60 12.06 18.26
CA ARG A 154 -5.80 12.97 19.40
C ARG A 154 -5.79 12.25 20.74
N SER A 155 -6.37 11.05 20.84
CA SER A 155 -6.41 10.29 22.10
C SER A 155 -5.02 9.87 22.57
N HIS A 156 -4.06 9.76 21.65
CA HIS A 156 -2.64 9.52 21.97
C HIS A 156 -1.82 10.81 22.16
N GLY A 157 -2.48 11.97 22.22
CA GLY A 157 -1.87 13.24 22.61
C GLY A 157 -1.34 14.10 21.46
N LEU A 158 -1.72 13.85 20.21
CA LEU A 158 -1.31 14.70 19.08
C LEU A 158 -2.18 15.97 19.01
N ASP A 159 -1.57 17.15 19.11
CA ASP A 159 -2.28 18.43 18.90
C ASP A 159 -2.51 18.68 17.40
N LEU A 160 -3.76 18.48 16.95
CA LEU A 160 -4.14 18.53 15.55
C LEU A 160 -5.05 19.72 15.21
N CYS A 161 -4.65 20.48 14.19
CA CYS A 161 -5.52 21.38 13.43
C CYS A 161 -6.02 20.66 12.16
N LEU A 162 -7.33 20.50 11.97
CA LEU A 162 -7.85 19.94 10.72
C LEU A 162 -7.77 21.00 9.62
N LEU A 163 -7.05 20.68 8.55
CA LEU A 163 -6.90 21.56 7.39
C LEU A 163 -7.90 21.12 6.30
N ASP A 164 -8.59 22.10 5.72
CA ASP A 164 -9.48 21.89 4.59
C ASP A 164 -8.77 22.34 3.30
N PRO A 165 -8.38 21.43 2.40
CA PRO A 165 -7.65 21.79 1.19
C PRO A 165 -8.45 22.70 0.25
N CYS A 166 -9.78 22.77 0.39
CA CYS A 166 -10.65 23.65 -0.39
C CYS A 166 -10.80 25.04 0.22
N ASN A 167 -10.30 25.27 1.44
CA ASN A 167 -10.42 26.54 2.14
C ASN A 167 -9.15 27.38 1.98
N PRO A 168 -9.21 28.57 1.35
CA PRO A 168 -8.02 29.43 1.18
C PRO A 168 -7.32 29.82 2.49
N LYS A 169 -8.02 29.82 3.63
CA LYS A 169 -7.39 30.07 4.95
C LYS A 169 -6.38 28.99 5.32
N THR A 170 -6.49 27.77 4.79
CA THR A 170 -5.51 26.71 4.99
C THR A 170 -4.13 27.12 4.46
N PHE A 171 -4.05 27.95 3.43
CA PHE A 171 -2.77 28.35 2.83
C PHE A 171 -1.98 29.33 3.71
N LEU A 172 -2.63 29.87 4.77
CA LEU A 172 -1.96 30.67 5.80
C LEU A 172 -1.22 29.79 6.82
N TRP A 173 -1.44 28.48 6.83
CA TRP A 173 -0.72 27.55 7.69
C TRP A 173 0.73 27.41 7.24
N ASN A 174 1.68 27.67 8.14
CA ASN A 174 3.12 27.59 7.90
C ASN A 174 3.85 26.64 8.86
N GLY A 175 3.11 25.83 9.63
CA GLY A 175 3.64 24.84 10.55
C GLY A 175 3.73 23.43 9.95
N PRO A 176 4.11 22.43 10.76
CA PRO A 176 4.14 21.03 10.34
C PRO A 176 2.78 20.55 9.84
N VAL A 177 2.77 19.71 8.81
CA VAL A 177 1.59 19.11 8.20
C VAL A 177 1.78 17.60 8.13
N TYR A 178 0.82 16.85 8.66
CA TYR A 178 0.69 15.44 8.36
C TYR A 178 -0.27 15.27 7.17
N ARG A 179 0.29 14.92 6.01
CA ARG A 179 -0.48 14.69 4.78
C ARG A 179 -0.99 13.25 4.75
N TRP A 180 -2.32 13.10 4.71
CA TRP A 180 -2.97 11.81 4.56
C TRP A 180 -3.86 11.79 3.32
N GLY A 181 -3.24 11.78 2.15
CA GLY A 181 -3.93 11.69 0.86
C GLY A 181 -2.95 11.52 -0.27
N ASP A 182 -3.40 10.93 -1.37
CA ASP A 182 -2.59 10.75 -2.56
C ASP A 182 -2.47 12.07 -3.32
N TYR A 183 -1.24 12.42 -3.67
CA TYR A 183 -0.95 13.59 -4.49
C TYR A 183 0.18 13.24 -5.45
N ARG A 184 -0.11 13.25 -6.74
CA ARG A 184 0.91 13.15 -7.79
C ARG A 184 0.77 14.34 -8.71
N GLU A 185 1.90 14.98 -9.04
CA GLU A 185 1.91 16.15 -9.91
C GLU A 185 1.30 15.86 -11.29
N THR A 186 1.67 14.71 -11.86
CA THR A 186 1.11 14.17 -13.10
C THR A 186 0.45 12.83 -12.78
N GLY A 187 -0.81 12.84 -12.34
CA GLY A 187 -1.54 11.59 -12.08
C GLY A 187 -2.75 11.75 -11.16
N CYS A 188 -3.00 10.70 -10.38
CA CYS A 188 -4.08 10.68 -9.40
C CYS A 188 -3.78 11.64 -8.25
N THR A 189 -4.77 12.47 -7.92
CA THR A 189 -4.73 13.35 -6.75
C THR A 189 -6.10 13.32 -6.07
N GLN A 190 -6.06 13.27 -4.74
CA GLN A 190 -7.24 13.36 -3.87
C GLN A 190 -7.42 14.78 -3.32
N TYR A 191 -6.61 15.72 -3.80
CA TYR A 191 -6.64 17.12 -3.41
C TYR A 191 -7.14 18.00 -4.57
N PRO A 192 -7.60 19.23 -4.29
CA PRO A 192 -7.97 20.18 -5.33
C PRO A 192 -6.83 20.39 -6.33
N LYS A 193 -7.18 20.51 -7.61
CA LYS A 193 -6.24 20.83 -8.71
C LYS A 193 -5.88 22.33 -8.76
N ASP A 194 -6.14 23.05 -7.68
CA ASP A 194 -5.90 24.47 -7.55
C ASP A 194 -4.38 24.76 -7.51
N SER A 195 -3.95 25.78 -8.26
CA SER A 195 -2.53 26.11 -8.38
C SER A 195 -1.94 26.68 -7.09
N ASP A 196 -2.76 27.38 -6.28
CA ASP A 196 -2.29 28.00 -5.05
C ASP A 196 -2.15 26.97 -3.94
N PHE A 197 -3.11 26.04 -3.80
CA PHE A 197 -2.97 24.85 -2.95
C PHE A 197 -1.70 24.06 -3.29
N ARG A 198 -1.51 23.76 -4.58
CA ARG A 198 -0.34 23.02 -5.06
C ARG A 198 0.96 23.73 -4.68
N ARG A 199 1.05 25.04 -4.96
CA ARG A 199 2.25 25.83 -4.64
C ARG A 199 2.51 25.87 -3.14
N TRP A 200 1.47 26.02 -2.33
CA TRP A 200 1.57 25.99 -0.88
C TRP A 200 2.09 24.65 -0.36
N LEU A 201 1.52 23.52 -0.80
CA LEU A 201 1.92 22.19 -0.33
C LEU A 201 3.35 21.82 -0.76
N LEU A 202 3.75 22.16 -1.99
CA LEU A 202 5.12 21.99 -2.47
C LEU A 202 6.11 22.82 -1.64
N ASN A 203 5.81 24.10 -1.42
CA ASN A 203 6.66 24.98 -0.61
C ASN A 203 6.83 24.49 0.84
N LEU A 204 5.80 23.86 1.44
CA LEU A 204 5.94 23.24 2.76
C LEU A 204 6.79 21.95 2.70
N SER A 205 6.61 21.15 1.65
CA SER A 205 7.38 19.90 1.47
C SER A 205 8.86 20.19 1.31
N GLU A 206 9.23 21.19 0.50
CA GLU A 206 10.62 21.64 0.31
C GLU A 206 11.28 22.16 1.60
N LYS A 207 10.47 22.64 2.56
CA LYS A 207 10.93 23.08 3.88
C LYS A 207 11.03 21.94 4.91
N GLY A 208 10.72 20.70 4.53
CA GLY A 208 10.67 19.57 5.45
C GLY A 208 9.50 19.63 6.44
N LEU A 209 8.46 20.42 6.14
CA LEU A 209 7.30 20.63 7.01
C LEU A 209 6.12 19.70 6.69
N VAL A 210 6.28 18.76 5.76
CA VAL A 210 5.23 17.81 5.40
C VAL A 210 5.72 16.39 5.66
N ALA A 211 5.09 15.69 6.61
CA ALA A 211 5.23 14.24 6.73
C ALA A 211 4.45 13.58 5.59
N ASN A 212 5.09 12.59 4.96
CA ASN A 212 4.75 12.10 3.62
C ASN A 212 4.84 13.25 2.60
N PRO A 213 6.02 13.82 2.37
CA PRO A 213 6.20 14.97 1.48
C PRO A 213 5.73 14.70 0.04
N VAL A 214 5.48 15.80 -0.68
CA VAL A 214 5.15 15.75 -2.12
C VAL A 214 6.44 15.78 -2.94
N PHE A 215 6.52 14.94 -3.95
CA PHE A 215 7.63 14.91 -4.90
C PHE A 215 7.15 15.09 -6.34
N PRO A 216 8.02 15.62 -7.22
CA PRO A 216 7.86 15.46 -8.66
C PRO A 216 7.76 13.98 -9.03
N SER A 217 6.94 13.64 -10.03
CA SER A 217 6.58 12.23 -10.33
C SER A 217 7.76 11.31 -10.68
N HIS A 218 8.91 11.84 -11.12
CA HIS A 218 10.12 11.07 -11.40
C HIS A 218 11.01 10.84 -10.17
N TYR A 219 10.75 11.54 -9.06
CA TYR A 219 11.40 11.35 -7.76
C TYR A 219 10.47 10.75 -6.70
N ASP A 220 9.21 10.47 -7.07
CA ASP A 220 8.21 9.89 -6.17
C ASP A 220 8.57 8.42 -5.85
N PRO A 221 8.96 8.09 -4.61
CA PRO A 221 9.39 6.74 -4.25
C PRO A 221 8.28 5.69 -4.35
N SER A 222 7.01 6.12 -4.47
CA SER A 222 5.88 5.21 -4.71
C SER A 222 5.62 4.91 -6.19
N ASN A 223 6.43 5.48 -7.10
CA ASN A 223 6.31 5.18 -8.52
C ASN A 223 6.73 3.74 -8.79
N LYS A 224 5.82 2.97 -9.41
CA LYS A 224 6.02 1.54 -9.70
C LYS A 224 7.22 1.28 -10.62
N PHE A 225 7.67 2.27 -11.39
CA PHE A 225 8.90 2.22 -12.18
C PHE A 225 10.12 1.77 -11.36
N PHE A 226 10.23 2.18 -10.10
CA PHE A 226 11.36 1.77 -9.27
C PHE A 226 11.36 0.26 -8.98
N LEU A 227 10.24 -0.42 -9.09
CA LEU A 227 10.16 -1.85 -8.82
C LEU A 227 10.28 -2.72 -10.10
N LEU A 228 10.64 -2.14 -11.24
CA LEU A 228 10.69 -2.88 -12.50
C LEU A 228 11.86 -3.87 -12.61
N GLY A 229 12.92 -3.65 -11.85
CA GLY A 229 14.05 -4.55 -11.82
C GLY A 229 15.18 -4.02 -10.97
N SER A 230 16.12 -4.92 -10.67
CA SER A 230 17.35 -4.60 -9.97
C SER A 230 18.50 -5.34 -10.64
N SER A 231 19.69 -4.71 -10.70
CA SER A 231 20.92 -5.36 -11.14
C SER A 231 21.43 -6.41 -10.15
N GLU A 232 20.95 -6.36 -8.90
CA GLU A 232 21.26 -7.38 -7.90
C GLU A 232 20.43 -8.64 -8.14
N SER A 233 21.08 -9.79 -8.34
CA SER A 233 20.42 -11.01 -8.79
C SER A 233 19.31 -11.52 -7.86
N GLU A 234 19.48 -11.38 -6.54
CA GLU A 234 18.47 -11.80 -5.57
C GLU A 234 17.23 -10.89 -5.63
N MET A 235 17.45 -9.57 -5.64
CA MET A 235 16.37 -8.59 -5.79
C MET A 235 15.69 -8.71 -7.15
N GLY A 236 16.44 -8.97 -8.22
CA GLY A 236 15.88 -9.24 -9.55
C GLY A 236 14.93 -10.43 -9.58
N ARG A 237 15.26 -11.54 -8.89
CA ARG A 237 14.33 -12.68 -8.74
C ARG A 237 13.10 -12.30 -7.92
N PHE A 238 13.28 -11.52 -6.87
CA PHE A 238 12.19 -11.08 -6.01
C PHE A 238 11.23 -10.09 -6.71
N LEU A 239 11.73 -9.19 -7.54
CA LEU A 239 10.90 -8.25 -8.30
C LEU A 239 10.24 -8.93 -9.50
N GLY A 240 10.93 -9.88 -10.14
CA GLY A 240 10.51 -10.51 -11.39
C GLY A 240 11.05 -9.76 -12.62
N ASN A 241 10.71 -10.26 -13.80
CA ASN A 241 11.10 -9.64 -15.07
C ASN A 241 10.05 -8.63 -15.53
N ASN A 242 9.96 -7.50 -14.84
CA ASN A 242 9.02 -6.43 -15.17
C ASN A 242 9.67 -5.43 -16.13
N ARG A 243 8.87 -4.74 -16.94
CA ARG A 243 9.35 -3.79 -17.95
C ARG A 243 8.43 -2.59 -18.07
N GLN A 244 8.98 -1.44 -18.40
CA GLN A 244 8.17 -0.31 -18.79
C GLN A 244 7.70 -0.53 -20.23
N LEU A 245 6.46 -0.18 -20.55
CA LEU A 245 5.92 -0.28 -21.91
C LEU A 245 6.22 1.01 -22.68
N LEU A 246 7.45 1.12 -23.17
CA LEU A 246 7.93 2.31 -23.90
C LEU A 246 8.08 2.09 -25.40
N SER A 247 8.12 0.83 -25.84
CA SER A 247 8.51 0.52 -27.20
C SER A 247 7.78 -0.67 -27.79
N ARG A 248 7.95 -0.85 -29.11
CA ARG A 248 7.52 -2.05 -29.82
C ARG A 248 8.23 -3.31 -29.30
N GLU A 249 9.48 -3.19 -28.85
CA GLU A 249 10.25 -4.33 -28.31
C GLU A 249 9.67 -4.84 -26.98
N ASP A 250 9.25 -3.93 -26.09
CA ASP A 250 8.58 -4.30 -24.83
C ASP A 250 7.24 -4.99 -25.10
N PHE A 251 6.53 -4.49 -26.09
CA PHE A 251 5.30 -5.09 -26.58
C PHE A 251 5.54 -6.50 -27.14
N ASP A 252 6.51 -6.67 -28.04
CA ASP A 252 6.79 -7.95 -28.68
C ASP A 252 7.23 -8.98 -27.62
N TRP A 253 8.06 -8.57 -26.65
CA TRP A 253 8.40 -9.38 -25.48
C TRP A 253 7.16 -9.89 -24.74
N SER A 254 6.12 -9.04 -24.59
CA SER A 254 4.88 -9.42 -23.91
C SER A 254 4.11 -10.53 -24.64
N LEU A 255 4.27 -10.67 -25.96
CA LEU A 255 3.59 -11.66 -26.80
C LEU A 255 4.35 -12.98 -26.97
N ASP A 256 5.63 -13.03 -26.60
CA ASP A 256 6.47 -14.22 -26.71
C ASP A 256 5.80 -15.47 -26.13
N HIS A 257 6.11 -16.64 -26.68
CA HIS A 257 5.61 -17.90 -26.13
C HIS A 257 6.53 -18.45 -25.05
N VAL A 258 5.96 -18.87 -23.94
CA VAL A 258 6.64 -19.56 -22.84
C VAL A 258 5.87 -20.84 -22.53
N HIS A 259 6.52 -22.00 -22.70
CA HIS A 259 5.94 -23.33 -22.44
C HIS A 259 4.59 -23.61 -23.13
N GLY A 260 4.41 -23.14 -24.37
CA GLY A 260 3.18 -23.36 -25.13
C GLY A 260 2.01 -22.45 -24.73
N GLN A 261 2.24 -21.47 -23.87
CA GLN A 261 1.30 -20.39 -23.56
C GLN A 261 1.92 -19.04 -23.97
N HIS A 262 1.08 -18.09 -24.38
CA HIS A 262 1.56 -16.72 -24.59
C HIS A 262 1.97 -16.10 -23.25
N ARG A 263 3.11 -15.40 -23.23
CA ARG A 263 3.66 -14.74 -22.04
C ARG A 263 2.64 -13.77 -21.45
N TYR A 264 1.90 -13.04 -22.28
CA TYR A 264 0.91 -12.06 -21.82
C TYR A 264 -0.12 -12.64 -20.85
N CYS A 265 -0.48 -13.93 -20.95
CA CYS A 265 -1.40 -14.56 -20.01
C CYS A 265 -0.89 -14.52 -18.56
N GLY A 266 0.44 -14.51 -18.38
CA GLY A 266 1.11 -14.36 -17.10
C GLY A 266 1.48 -12.91 -16.75
N LEU A 267 1.02 -11.91 -17.52
CA LEU A 267 1.37 -10.51 -17.30
C LEU A 267 0.19 -9.66 -16.78
N VAL A 268 0.56 -8.57 -16.13
CA VAL A 268 -0.34 -7.52 -15.64
C VAL A 268 0.19 -6.18 -16.13
N LEU A 269 -0.65 -5.38 -16.79
CA LEU A 269 -0.36 -3.98 -17.08
C LEU A 269 -0.78 -3.12 -15.90
N LYS A 270 0.12 -2.25 -15.45
CA LYS A 270 -0.12 -1.31 -14.35
C LYS A 270 0.32 0.09 -14.76
N PRO A 271 -0.47 1.14 -14.49
CA PRO A 271 -0.01 2.52 -14.60
C PRO A 271 1.06 2.80 -13.55
N ASP A 272 2.16 3.43 -13.95
CA ASP A 272 3.33 3.71 -13.11
C ASP A 272 2.97 4.55 -11.88
N ASN A 273 2.07 5.51 -12.09
CA ASN A 273 1.55 6.47 -11.11
C ASN A 273 0.11 6.17 -10.65
N GLY A 274 -0.42 4.97 -10.90
CA GLY A 274 -1.77 4.62 -10.47
C GLY A 274 -1.84 4.20 -9.00
N ALA A 275 -3.06 4.19 -8.46
CA ALA A 275 -3.38 3.78 -7.10
C ALA A 275 -4.67 2.94 -7.08
N SER A 276 -4.95 2.27 -5.96
CA SER A 276 -6.21 1.55 -5.69
C SER A 276 -6.61 0.46 -6.69
N GLY A 277 -5.69 0.00 -7.54
CA GLY A 277 -5.95 -0.99 -8.58
C GLY A 277 -6.77 -0.45 -9.75
N ASP A 278 -6.78 0.86 -9.96
CA ASP A 278 -7.39 1.49 -11.13
C ASP A 278 -6.45 1.43 -12.34
N GLY A 279 -7.03 1.22 -13.52
CA GLY A 279 -6.27 1.07 -14.76
C GLY A 279 -5.40 -0.17 -14.84
N VAL A 280 -5.62 -1.19 -13.98
CA VAL A 280 -4.88 -2.45 -13.99
C VAL A 280 -5.54 -3.45 -14.93
N TYR A 281 -4.76 -4.04 -15.83
CA TYR A 281 -5.24 -5.03 -16.80
C TYR A 281 -4.48 -6.35 -16.67
N PHE A 282 -5.20 -7.47 -16.61
CA PHE A 282 -4.62 -8.80 -16.49
C PHE A 282 -4.66 -9.50 -17.84
N GLY A 283 -3.52 -9.92 -18.39
CA GLY A 283 -3.45 -10.40 -19.76
C GLY A 283 -4.23 -11.70 -20.01
N ASN A 284 -4.42 -12.54 -18.99
CA ASN A 284 -5.28 -13.73 -19.10
C ASN A 284 -6.77 -13.41 -19.34
N ASN A 285 -7.20 -12.15 -19.23
CA ASN A 285 -8.56 -11.71 -19.52
C ASN A 285 -8.75 -11.26 -20.98
N TYR A 286 -7.70 -11.30 -21.80
CA TYR A 286 -7.70 -10.81 -23.17
C TYR A 286 -7.29 -11.91 -24.14
N LYS A 287 -7.88 -11.89 -25.34
CA LYS A 287 -7.31 -12.61 -26.48
C LYS A 287 -6.07 -11.88 -26.97
N THR A 288 -5.20 -12.57 -27.72
CA THR A 288 -3.94 -12.02 -28.24
C THR A 288 -4.14 -10.68 -28.98
N ASP A 289 -5.14 -10.58 -29.85
CA ASP A 289 -5.40 -9.36 -30.61
C ASP A 289 -5.89 -8.20 -29.72
N GLU A 290 -6.74 -8.50 -28.73
CA GLU A 290 -7.27 -7.50 -27.79
C GLU A 290 -6.17 -6.99 -26.86
N TRP A 291 -5.33 -7.91 -26.33
CA TRP A 291 -4.14 -7.55 -25.56
C TRP A 291 -3.19 -6.70 -26.40
N SER A 292 -3.03 -7.04 -27.68
CA SER A 292 -2.15 -6.30 -28.57
C SER A 292 -2.62 -4.87 -28.78
N GLN A 293 -3.89 -4.69 -29.10
CA GLN A 293 -4.49 -3.36 -29.25
C GLN A 293 -4.38 -2.55 -27.95
N LEU A 294 -4.62 -3.18 -26.80
CA LEU A 294 -4.48 -2.55 -25.49
C LEU A 294 -3.04 -2.07 -25.25
N CYS A 295 -2.04 -2.94 -25.40
CA CYS A 295 -0.64 -2.56 -25.23
C CYS A 295 -0.23 -1.45 -26.18
N PHE A 296 -0.56 -1.55 -27.49
CA PHE A 296 -0.25 -0.48 -28.45
C PHE A 296 -0.85 0.85 -28.07
N GLY A 297 -2.10 0.84 -27.61
CA GLY A 297 -2.76 2.04 -27.15
C GLY A 297 -2.06 2.69 -25.96
N LEU A 298 -1.36 1.91 -25.13
CA LEU A 298 -0.75 2.35 -23.87
C LEU A 298 0.77 2.60 -23.94
N ILE A 299 1.40 2.39 -25.10
CA ILE A 299 2.81 2.80 -25.30
C ILE A 299 2.92 4.30 -25.02
N ASP A 300 3.99 4.68 -24.29
CA ASP A 300 4.27 6.05 -23.83
C ASP A 300 3.23 6.66 -22.88
N GLN A 301 2.23 5.90 -22.41
CA GLN A 301 1.25 6.37 -21.42
C GLN A 301 1.67 6.09 -19.97
N HIS A 302 2.96 5.87 -19.71
CA HIS A 302 3.50 5.52 -18.38
C HIS A 302 2.85 4.28 -17.76
N TYR A 303 2.82 3.22 -18.57
CA TYR A 303 2.41 1.88 -18.14
C TYR A 303 3.61 0.96 -18.09
N SER A 304 3.52 -0.03 -17.21
CA SER A 304 4.51 -1.10 -17.09
C SER A 304 3.85 -2.47 -17.16
N LEU A 305 4.57 -3.42 -17.75
CA LEU A 305 4.29 -4.84 -17.81
C LEU A 305 4.91 -5.54 -16.60
N TRP A 306 4.09 -6.29 -15.88
CA TRP A 306 4.48 -6.96 -14.65
C TRP A 306 4.20 -8.44 -14.73
N GLU A 307 5.13 -9.27 -14.25
CA GLU A 307 4.83 -10.69 -14.04
C GLU A 307 3.76 -10.84 -12.97
N ARG A 308 2.69 -11.58 -13.29
CA ARG A 308 1.62 -11.88 -12.35
C ARG A 308 2.16 -12.81 -11.28
N LYS A 309 2.29 -12.29 -10.07
CA LYS A 309 2.46 -13.10 -8.86
C LYS A 309 1.08 -13.50 -8.37
N ASN A 310 0.89 -14.76 -7.98
CA ASN A 310 -0.35 -15.19 -7.38
C ASN A 310 -0.21 -15.12 -5.87
N LEU A 311 -1.20 -14.51 -5.21
CA LEU A 311 -1.28 -14.54 -3.76
C LEU A 311 -1.51 -15.97 -3.26
N PRO A 312 -0.94 -16.34 -2.10
CA PRO A 312 -1.20 -17.62 -1.49
C PRO A 312 -2.66 -17.71 -1.04
N ARG A 313 -3.13 -18.95 -0.97
CA ARG A 313 -4.47 -19.30 -0.51
C ARG A 313 -4.42 -19.81 0.92
N THR A 314 -5.40 -19.46 1.72
CA THR A 314 -5.65 -20.06 3.04
C THR A 314 -7.15 -20.31 3.23
N VAL A 315 -7.49 -21.20 4.15
CA VAL A 315 -8.88 -21.54 4.49
C VAL A 315 -9.22 -20.95 5.85
N VAL A 316 -10.30 -20.18 5.91
CA VAL A 316 -10.86 -19.63 7.15
C VAL A 316 -12.33 -20.02 7.21
N ASP A 317 -12.73 -20.75 8.24
CA ASP A 317 -14.09 -21.29 8.44
C ASP A 317 -14.68 -21.97 7.20
N GLY A 318 -13.87 -22.82 6.56
CA GLY A 318 -14.27 -23.57 5.36
C GLY A 318 -14.36 -22.73 4.08
N THR A 319 -14.06 -21.43 4.13
CA THR A 319 -14.01 -20.55 2.95
C THR A 319 -12.57 -20.25 2.56
N ASP A 320 -12.31 -20.26 1.25
CA ASP A 320 -10.99 -19.95 0.69
C ASP A 320 -10.76 -18.46 0.54
N TYR A 321 -9.56 -18.03 0.91
CA TYR A 321 -9.15 -16.63 0.79
C TYR A 321 -7.76 -16.53 0.16
N ALA A 322 -7.61 -15.55 -0.73
CA ALA A 322 -6.32 -14.97 -1.06
C ALA A 322 -5.96 -13.94 0.01
N PHE A 323 -4.68 -13.82 0.36
CA PHE A 323 -4.23 -12.77 1.27
C PHE A 323 -2.87 -12.21 0.86
N ASP A 324 -2.64 -10.95 1.23
CA ASP A 324 -1.34 -10.31 1.13
C ASP A 324 -0.86 -9.84 2.50
N PHE A 325 0.40 -9.42 2.58
CA PHE A 325 1.02 -9.00 3.83
C PHE A 325 1.55 -7.57 3.66
N ASN A 326 1.07 -6.65 4.50
CA ASN A 326 1.32 -5.22 4.35
C ASN A 326 2.07 -4.66 5.55
N PRO A 327 3.41 -4.82 5.61
CA PRO A 327 4.21 -4.19 6.64
C PRO A 327 4.32 -2.70 6.37
N THR A 328 4.15 -1.94 7.43
CA THR A 328 4.13 -0.49 7.45
C THR A 328 5.23 0.02 8.39
N PHE A 329 5.95 1.00 7.89
CA PHE A 329 7.14 1.56 8.51
C PHE A 329 7.00 3.07 8.61
N TRP A 330 7.60 3.63 9.64
CA TRP A 330 7.98 5.04 9.63
C TRP A 330 9.35 5.18 8.99
N VAL A 331 9.51 6.15 8.11
CA VAL A 331 10.79 6.42 7.46
C VAL A 331 11.38 7.71 7.99
N GLU A 332 12.65 7.66 8.33
CA GLU A 332 13.43 8.81 8.80
C GLU A 332 14.88 8.64 8.34
N ASN A 333 15.41 9.66 7.64
CA ASN A 333 16.80 9.65 7.13
C ASN A 333 17.15 8.40 6.30
N GLY A 334 16.21 7.91 5.48
CA GLY A 334 16.38 6.70 4.68
C GLY A 334 16.29 5.37 5.46
N HIS A 335 16.07 5.41 6.77
CA HIS A 335 15.92 4.22 7.61
C HIS A 335 14.44 3.87 7.83
N LEU A 336 14.13 2.57 7.76
CA LEU A 336 12.80 2.06 8.10
C LEU A 336 12.71 1.72 9.59
N HIS A 337 11.74 2.30 10.27
CA HIS A 337 11.34 1.94 11.62
C HIS A 337 10.03 1.18 11.56
N TYR A 338 10.08 -0.12 11.87
CA TYR A 338 8.89 -0.98 11.83
C TYR A 338 7.79 -0.47 12.77
N SER A 339 6.58 -0.34 12.26
CA SER A 339 5.42 0.10 13.03
C SER A 339 4.46 -1.05 13.31
N HIS A 340 4.01 -1.71 12.25
CA HIS A 340 3.06 -2.82 12.31
C HIS A 340 2.96 -3.49 10.93
N SER A 341 2.28 -4.62 10.85
CA SER A 341 1.79 -5.14 9.57
C SER A 341 0.30 -5.43 9.64
N LEU A 342 -0.41 -5.14 8.55
CA LEU A 342 -1.78 -5.63 8.36
C LEU A 342 -1.81 -6.74 7.32
N VAL A 343 -2.83 -7.59 7.41
CA VAL A 343 -3.12 -8.63 6.43
C VAL A 343 -4.48 -8.33 5.82
N ARG A 344 -4.53 -8.20 4.50
CA ARG A 344 -5.80 -8.10 3.78
C ARG A 344 -6.16 -9.46 3.23
N MET A 345 -7.45 -9.76 3.22
CA MET A 345 -7.97 -11.00 2.64
C MET A 345 -9.09 -10.71 1.65
N CYS A 346 -9.18 -11.53 0.61
CA CYS A 346 -10.28 -11.51 -0.34
C CYS A 346 -10.72 -12.96 -0.61
N PRO A 347 -12.04 -13.25 -0.64
CA PRO A 347 -12.53 -14.55 -1.07
C PRO A 347 -11.87 -15.00 -2.37
N TRP A 348 -11.42 -16.25 -2.43
CA TRP A 348 -10.57 -16.75 -3.51
C TRP A 348 -11.26 -16.65 -4.88
N ASP A 349 -12.57 -16.92 -4.95
CA ASP A 349 -13.39 -16.77 -6.15
C ASP A 349 -13.41 -15.32 -6.68
N LYS A 350 -13.56 -14.35 -5.78
CA LYS A 350 -13.50 -12.92 -6.11
C LYS A 350 -12.10 -12.50 -6.54
N TYR A 351 -11.07 -13.00 -5.85
CA TYR A 351 -9.69 -12.75 -6.23
C TYR A 351 -9.36 -13.34 -7.61
N LEU A 352 -9.81 -14.55 -7.92
CA LEU A 352 -9.62 -15.13 -9.26
C LEU A 352 -10.27 -14.29 -10.35
N LYS A 353 -11.46 -13.73 -10.07
CA LYS A 353 -12.20 -12.89 -11.02
C LYS A 353 -11.56 -11.52 -11.24
N HIS A 354 -11.06 -10.90 -10.18
CA HIS A 354 -10.65 -9.49 -10.21
C HIS A 354 -9.14 -9.26 -10.12
N GLY A 355 -8.38 -10.22 -9.57
CA GLY A 355 -6.94 -10.14 -9.34
C GLY A 355 -6.49 -9.06 -8.35
N ILE A 356 -7.42 -8.41 -7.63
CA ILE A 356 -7.15 -7.21 -6.83
C ILE A 356 -7.67 -7.38 -5.39
N LEU A 357 -6.81 -7.13 -4.40
CA LEU A 357 -7.16 -7.03 -2.98
C LEU A 357 -7.44 -5.56 -2.62
N ASN A 358 -8.64 -5.08 -2.95
CA ASN A 358 -9.11 -3.76 -2.56
C ASN A 358 -10.39 -3.89 -1.74
N VAL A 359 -10.46 -3.19 -0.62
CA VAL A 359 -11.61 -3.18 0.30
C VAL A 359 -12.89 -2.75 -0.41
N SER A 360 -12.80 -1.73 -1.28
CA SER A 360 -13.91 -1.28 -2.12
C SER A 360 -14.42 -2.34 -3.10
N LYS A 361 -13.61 -3.37 -3.39
CA LYS A 361 -13.89 -4.52 -4.26
C LYS A 361 -14.21 -5.79 -3.45
N GLY A 362 -14.41 -5.68 -2.13
CA GLY A 362 -14.88 -6.76 -1.26
C GLY A 362 -13.77 -7.54 -0.54
N ALA A 363 -12.55 -7.00 -0.48
CA ALA A 363 -11.54 -7.45 0.48
C ALA A 363 -11.86 -6.96 1.90
N GLY A 364 -11.22 -7.57 2.89
CA GLY A 364 -11.30 -7.22 4.31
C GLY A 364 -9.93 -7.21 4.98
N PHE A 365 -9.92 -6.99 6.29
CA PHE A 365 -8.70 -6.91 7.11
C PHE A 365 -8.75 -7.85 8.30
N PHE A 366 -7.59 -8.37 8.69
CA PHE A 366 -7.42 -8.84 10.07
C PHE A 366 -7.48 -7.66 11.04
N ALA A 367 -8.25 -7.83 12.11
CA ALA A 367 -8.46 -6.80 13.11
C ALA A 367 -7.22 -6.54 13.96
N HIS A 368 -6.41 -7.58 14.18
CA HIS A 368 -5.18 -7.49 14.96
C HIS A 368 -3.97 -7.27 14.05
N PRO A 369 -3.24 -6.15 14.21
CA PRO A 369 -1.97 -5.95 13.56
C PRO A 369 -0.95 -6.99 14.02
N VAL A 370 -0.02 -7.32 13.13
CA VAL A 370 1.13 -8.19 13.43
C VAL A 370 2.28 -7.33 13.94
N TYR A 371 2.96 -7.78 14.99
CA TYR A 371 4.04 -7.07 15.68
C TYR A 371 5.35 -7.83 15.71
#